data_AF-W2CS87-F1
#
_entry.id   AF-W2CS87-F1
#
_cell.length_a   1.000
_cell.length_b   1.000
_cell.length_c   1.000
_cell.angle_alpha   90.00
_cell.angle_beta   90.00
_cell.angle_gamma   90.00
#
_symmetry.space_group_name_H-M   'P 1'
#
loop_
_entity.id
_entity.type
_entity.pdbx_description
1 polymer ?
#
loop_
_entity_poly.entity_id
_entity_poly.type
_entity_poly.pdbx_seq_one_letter_code
_entity_poly.pdbx_strand_id
1 'polypeptide(L)'
;VDTEKNLWIDYAEGCGGSIIDLCMRLERCTFPEAIRCLGQMIFGCRTSDYPRTESHHHSPERTNEGRKLIGISDDLPPHLQDYLTKERRIDLGRARSFLRCVRYEVRGRTYEVIGFPNASGGYELRGAGLFKGTLAPKDITPIFPDGRQPVCLFEGFMDFLSFLSMKEKVGSHCLVMVLLH
;
A
#
# COMPACT_ATOMS: atom_id res chain seq x y z
N VAL A 1 7.08 -16.65 0.13
CA VAL A 1 7.87 -16.51 1.37
C VAL A 1 6.95 -16.83 2.54
N ASP A 2 7.33 -17.77 3.39
CA ASP A 2 6.68 -18.11 4.66
C ASP A 2 7.36 -17.30 5.77
N THR A 3 6.67 -16.27 6.24
CA THR A 3 7.21 -15.31 7.20
C THR A 3 7.13 -15.78 8.65
N GLU A 4 6.30 -16.79 8.95
CA GLU A 4 6.27 -17.44 10.26
C GLU A 4 7.49 -18.35 10.43
N LYS A 5 7.89 -19.03 9.35
CA LYS A 5 9.05 -19.93 9.35
C LYS A 5 10.37 -19.28 8.94
N ASN A 6 10.36 -18.01 8.52
CA ASN A 6 11.50 -17.31 7.92
C ASN A 6 12.11 -18.06 6.73
N LEU A 7 11.25 -18.62 5.87
CA LEU A 7 11.65 -19.38 4.68
C LEU A 7 11.17 -18.69 3.40
N TRP A 8 12.01 -18.71 2.36
CA TRP A 8 11.52 -18.50 1.01
C TRP A 8 11.06 -19.82 0.42
N ILE A 9 10.04 -19.76 -0.43
CA ILE A 9 9.47 -20.92 -1.13
C ILE A 9 9.16 -20.45 -2.55
N ASP A 10 9.66 -21.19 -3.52
CA ASP A 10 9.30 -21.13 -4.93
C ASP A 10 8.38 -22.32 -5.23
N TYR A 11 7.12 -22.02 -5.54
CA TYR A 11 6.10 -23.04 -5.82
C TYR A 11 6.17 -23.60 -7.25
N ALA A 12 6.85 -22.92 -8.17
CA ALA A 12 7.02 -23.41 -9.53
C ALA A 12 8.12 -24.50 -9.59
N GLU A 13 9.20 -24.29 -8.82
CA GLU A 13 10.30 -25.26 -8.75
C GLU A 13 10.24 -26.18 -7.52
N GLY A 14 9.35 -25.93 -6.58
CA GLY A 14 9.23 -26.70 -5.33
C GLY A 14 10.44 -26.56 -4.41
N CYS A 15 11.23 -25.48 -4.56
CA CYS A 15 12.42 -25.23 -3.77
C CYS A 15 12.19 -24.15 -2.72
N GLY A 16 12.99 -24.13 -1.66
CA GLY A 16 12.90 -23.16 -0.59
C GLY A 16 14.08 -23.26 0.35
N GLY A 17 14.17 -22.34 1.31
CA GLY A 17 15.29 -22.28 2.24
C GLY A 17 15.28 -21.01 3.08
N SER A 18 16.37 -20.79 3.82
CA SER A 18 16.60 -19.57 4.58
C SER A 18 16.93 -18.38 3.66
N ILE A 19 16.93 -17.16 4.22
CA ILE A 19 17.38 -15.95 3.51
C ILE A 19 18.83 -16.07 3.01
N ILE A 20 19.66 -16.87 3.67
CA ILE A 20 21.04 -17.13 3.27
C ILE A 20 21.05 -18.00 2.01
N ASP A 21 20.23 -19.05 1.97
CA ASP A 21 20.09 -19.92 0.80
C ASP A 21 19.59 -19.14 -0.42
N LEU A 22 18.67 -18.20 -0.19
CA LEU A 22 18.19 -17.29 -1.24
C LEU A 22 19.31 -16.39 -1.75
N CYS A 23 20.08 -15.76 -0.85
CA CYS A 23 21.18 -14.87 -1.21
C CYS A 23 22.28 -15.61 -1.99
N MET A 24 22.66 -16.81 -1.52
CA MET A 24 23.61 -17.67 -2.24
C MET A 24 23.11 -18.04 -3.63
N ARG A 25 21.80 -18.29 -3.78
CA ARG A 25 21.21 -18.64 -5.07
C ARG A 25 21.14 -17.46 -6.04
N LEU A 26 20.71 -16.28 -5.58
CA LEU A 26 20.57 -15.09 -6.40
C LEU A 26 21.93 -14.51 -6.81
N GLU A 27 22.85 -14.40 -5.85
CA GLU A 27 24.18 -13.79 -6.04
C GLU A 27 25.25 -14.81 -6.45
N ARG A 28 24.89 -16.10 -6.52
CA ARG A 28 25.77 -17.22 -6.88
C ARG A 28 27.05 -17.24 -6.04
N CYS A 29 26.92 -16.96 -4.74
CA CYS A 29 28.03 -16.78 -3.81
C CYS A 29 28.09 -17.89 -2.75
N THR A 30 29.23 -18.01 -2.08
CA THR A 30 29.43 -18.96 -0.98
C THR A 30 28.78 -18.47 0.32
N PHE A 31 28.58 -19.38 1.28
CA PHE A 31 27.96 -19.04 2.57
C PHE A 31 28.64 -17.85 3.29
N PRO A 32 29.98 -17.79 3.46
CA PRO A 32 30.62 -16.64 4.09
C PRO A 32 30.42 -15.33 3.32
N GLU A 33 30.36 -15.39 1.98
CA GLU A 33 30.11 -14.24 1.13
C GLU A 33 28.68 -13.75 1.26
N ALA A 34 27.69 -14.66 1.31
CA ALA A 34 26.30 -14.33 1.56
C ALA A 34 26.11 -13.62 2.90
N ILE A 35 26.76 -14.10 3.96
CA ILE A 35 26.74 -13.43 5.28
C ILE A 35 27.34 -12.02 5.19
N ARG A 36 28.45 -11.86 4.48
CA ARG A 36 29.09 -10.54 4.27
C ARG A 36 28.20 -9.60 3.46
N CYS A 37 27.58 -10.08 2.38
CA CYS A 37 26.65 -9.31 1.55
C CYS A 37 25.43 -8.84 2.37
N LEU A 38 24.82 -9.76 3.11
CA LEU A 38 23.70 -9.45 4.00
C LEU A 38 24.11 -8.46 5.10
N GLY A 39 25.29 -8.65 5.70
CA GLY A 39 25.85 -7.73 6.68
C GLY A 39 26.07 -6.32 6.11
N GLN A 40 26.63 -6.20 4.91
CA GLN A 40 26.80 -4.91 4.22
C GLN A 40 25.47 -4.24 3.89
N MET A 41 24.44 -5.03 3.55
CA MET A 41 23.09 -4.53 3.30
C MET A 41 22.44 -3.96 4.57
N ILE A 42 22.72 -4.57 5.73
CA ILE A 42 22.19 -4.16 7.04
C ILE A 42 22.95 -2.94 7.62
N PHE A 43 24.28 -2.89 7.47
CA PHE A 43 25.13 -1.84 8.08
C PHE A 43 25.55 -0.71 7.13
N GLY A 44 25.48 -0.91 5.80
CA GLY A 44 25.93 0.05 4.78
C GLY A 44 24.83 0.95 4.20
N CYS A 45 23.57 0.76 4.58
CA CYS A 45 22.44 1.46 3.96
C CYS A 45 22.11 2.79 4.66
N ARG A 46 22.90 3.85 4.37
CA ARG A 46 22.44 5.25 4.42
C ARG A 46 22.18 5.79 3.01
N THR A 47 21.55 5.02 2.13
CA THR A 47 21.01 5.51 0.86
C THR A 47 20.04 4.48 0.31
N SER A 48 18.85 4.95 -0.05
CA SER A 48 17.72 4.26 -0.68
C SER A 48 18.10 3.09 -1.62
N ASP A 49 17.47 1.92 -1.45
CA ASP A 49 16.59 1.28 -2.44
C ASP A 49 16.29 -0.18 -2.04
N TYR A 50 15.00 -0.54 -2.09
CA TYR A 50 14.30 -1.79 -1.72
C TYR A 50 13.67 -1.89 -0.30
N PRO A 51 12.33 -2.07 -0.20
CA PRO A 51 11.65 -2.22 1.07
C PRO A 51 11.76 -3.65 1.61
N ARG A 52 12.26 -3.74 2.84
CA ARG A 52 12.16 -4.91 3.71
C ARG A 52 10.67 -5.14 4.05
N THR A 53 10.08 -6.20 3.52
CA THR A 53 8.75 -6.67 3.93
C THR A 53 8.86 -7.30 5.31
N GLU A 54 8.61 -6.52 6.36
CA GLU A 54 8.38 -7.07 7.70
C GLU A 54 6.90 -7.44 7.85
N SER A 55 6.66 -8.74 7.99
CA SER A 55 5.45 -9.33 8.52
C SER A 55 5.31 -8.98 10.00
N HIS A 56 4.39 -8.08 10.32
CA HIS A 56 3.98 -7.85 11.71
C HIS A 56 2.64 -8.54 11.95
N HIS A 57 2.72 -9.65 12.69
CA HIS A 57 1.61 -10.29 13.36
C HIS A 57 0.92 -9.28 14.29
N HIS A 58 -0.41 -9.39 14.39
CA HIS A 58 -1.24 -8.56 15.25
C HIS A 58 -0.88 -8.74 16.73
N SER A 59 -0.48 -7.64 17.36
CA SER A 59 -0.82 -7.29 18.74
C SER A 59 -1.33 -5.85 18.75
N PRO A 60 -2.37 -5.50 19.53
CA PRO A 60 -2.87 -4.14 19.62
C PRO A 60 -1.99 -3.36 20.60
N GLU A 61 -0.72 -3.18 20.27
CA GLU A 61 0.19 -2.35 21.07
C GLU A 61 0.82 -1.25 20.24
N ARG A 62 0.64 -0.05 20.78
CA ARG A 62 1.04 1.23 20.25
C ARG A 62 2.53 1.23 19.89
N THR A 63 2.83 1.15 18.61
CA THR A 63 4.14 1.54 18.06
C THR A 63 3.91 2.47 16.88
N ASN A 64 3.51 3.70 17.18
CA ASN A 64 3.57 4.80 16.23
C ASN A 64 4.26 5.98 16.92
N GLU A 65 5.54 5.83 17.27
CA GLU A 65 6.38 6.93 17.77
C GLU A 65 6.68 8.00 16.70
N GLY A 66 5.83 8.14 15.69
CA GLY A 66 6.03 9.09 14.60
C GLY A 66 4.75 9.67 14.02
N ARG A 67 3.62 8.96 13.96
CA ARG A 67 2.40 9.46 13.29
C ARG A 67 1.18 9.41 14.20
N LYS A 68 0.62 10.59 14.50
CA LYS A 68 -0.62 10.73 15.29
C LYS A 68 -1.76 11.12 14.36
N LEU A 69 -2.80 10.30 14.26
CA LEU A 69 -4.01 10.65 13.51
C LEU A 69 -4.69 11.85 14.22
N ILE A 70 -4.95 12.91 13.46
CA ILE A 70 -5.67 14.10 13.93
C ILE A 70 -7.16 13.96 13.63
N GLY A 71 -7.51 13.52 12.42
CA GLY A 71 -8.90 13.36 12.03
C GLY A 71 -9.08 12.89 10.60
N ILE A 72 -10.31 12.49 10.29
CA ILE A 72 -10.74 12.06 8.96
C ILE A 72 -12.01 12.87 8.62
N SER A 73 -12.06 13.47 7.44
CA SER A 73 -13.21 14.26 6.98
C SER A 73 -13.62 13.90 5.55
N ASP A 74 -14.89 14.11 5.23
CA ASP A 74 -15.42 13.93 3.87
C ASP A 74 -14.97 15.05 2.92
N ASP A 75 -14.61 16.21 3.49
CA ASP A 75 -14.15 17.35 2.71
C ASP A 75 -12.67 17.24 2.36
N LEU A 76 -12.41 17.19 1.06
CA LEU A 76 -11.07 17.27 0.48
C LEU A 76 -10.61 18.73 0.37
N PRO A 77 -9.47 19.12 0.97
CA PRO A 77 -8.88 20.44 0.78
C PRO A 77 -8.57 20.77 -0.70
N PRO A 78 -8.56 22.06 -1.10
CA PRO A 78 -8.31 22.46 -2.49
C PRO A 78 -7.04 21.88 -3.11
N HIS A 79 -5.95 21.76 -2.35
CA HIS A 79 -4.69 21.21 -2.87
C HIS A 79 -4.78 19.71 -3.23
N LEU A 80 -5.57 18.92 -2.49
CA LEU A 80 -5.81 17.51 -2.84
C LEU A 80 -6.77 17.37 -4.02
N GLN A 81 -7.75 18.28 -4.13
CA GLN A 81 -8.64 18.35 -5.28
C GLN A 81 -7.89 18.72 -6.56
N ASP A 82 -6.98 19.69 -6.48
CA ASP A 82 -6.10 20.10 -7.57
C ASP A 82 -5.17 18.96 -8.01
N TYR A 83 -4.58 18.24 -7.07
CA TYR A 83 -3.79 17.04 -7.37
C TYR A 83 -4.62 16.01 -8.16
N LEU A 84 -5.82 15.68 -7.68
CA LEU A 84 -6.69 14.70 -8.33
C LEU A 84 -7.10 15.16 -9.74
N THR A 85 -7.52 16.42 -9.90
CA THR A 85 -8.10 16.91 -11.17
C THR A 85 -7.07 17.37 -12.18
N LYS A 86 -6.06 18.13 -11.75
CA LYS A 86 -5.08 18.75 -12.65
C LYS A 86 -3.94 17.81 -12.98
N GLU A 87 -3.42 17.09 -11.99
CA GLU A 87 -2.27 16.19 -12.18
C GLU A 87 -2.69 14.77 -12.55
N ARG A 88 -3.68 14.20 -11.84
CA ARG A 88 -4.12 12.81 -12.03
C ARG A 88 -5.31 12.66 -12.98
N ARG A 89 -5.89 13.77 -13.44
CA ARG A 89 -7.04 13.81 -14.38
C ARG A 89 -8.24 12.97 -13.92
N ILE A 90 -8.47 12.93 -12.61
CA ILE A 90 -9.58 12.22 -11.99
C ILE A 90 -10.83 13.10 -11.99
N ASP A 91 -11.96 12.52 -12.40
CA ASP A 91 -13.28 13.14 -12.28
C ASP A 91 -13.74 13.12 -10.81
N LEU A 92 -13.58 14.26 -10.14
CA LEU A 92 -14.00 14.43 -8.74
C LEU A 92 -15.50 14.23 -8.53
N GLY A 93 -16.35 14.53 -9.52
CA GLY A 93 -17.80 14.35 -9.38
C GLY A 93 -18.18 12.89 -9.12
N ARG A 94 -17.33 11.97 -9.59
CA ARG A 94 -17.53 10.51 -9.49
C ARG A 94 -16.67 9.87 -8.42
N ALA A 95 -15.48 10.43 -8.18
CA ALA A 95 -14.54 9.94 -7.20
C ALA A 95 -14.90 10.33 -5.76
N ARG A 96 -15.52 11.50 -5.54
CA ARG A 96 -15.58 12.13 -4.21
C ARG A 96 -16.27 11.28 -3.14
N SER A 97 -17.29 10.50 -3.49
CA SER A 97 -17.96 9.60 -2.54
C SER A 97 -17.04 8.55 -1.91
N PHE A 98 -15.98 8.16 -2.63
CA PHE A 98 -15.02 7.13 -2.21
C PHE A 98 -13.83 7.69 -1.44
N LEU A 99 -13.67 9.01 -1.37
CA LEU A 99 -12.47 9.64 -0.84
C LEU A 99 -12.73 10.34 0.47
N ARG A 100 -11.72 10.35 1.34
CA ARG A 100 -11.69 11.09 2.59
C ARG A 100 -10.40 11.91 2.66
N CYS A 101 -10.43 13.03 3.38
CA CYS A 101 -9.21 13.70 3.80
C CYS A 101 -8.75 13.11 5.13
N VAL A 102 -7.54 12.58 5.16
CA VAL A 102 -6.90 12.06 6.37
C VAL A 102 -5.86 13.06 6.83
N ARG A 103 -6.01 13.58 8.05
CA ARG A 103 -5.08 14.53 8.68
C ARG A 103 -4.29 13.80 9.75
N TYR A 104 -2.96 13.89 9.71
CA TYR A 104 -2.09 13.30 10.71
C TYR A 104 -0.90 14.21 11.04
N GLU A 105 -0.34 14.05 12.23
CA GLU A 105 0.82 14.77 12.71
C GLU A 105 2.05 13.86 12.69
N VAL A 106 3.19 14.38 12.21
CA VAL A 106 4.50 13.75 12.32
C VAL A 106 5.50 14.74 12.86
N ARG A 107 6.07 14.45 14.03
CA ARG A 107 7.08 15.31 14.68
C ARG A 107 6.64 16.78 14.76
N GLY A 108 5.39 17.02 15.17
CA GLY A 108 4.80 18.36 15.31
C GLY A 108 4.39 19.05 14.00
N ARG A 109 4.52 18.39 12.84
CA ARG A 109 4.02 18.91 11.56
C ARG A 109 2.75 18.18 11.15
N THR A 110 1.73 18.92 10.73
CA THR A 110 0.47 18.36 10.23
C THR A 110 0.55 18.12 8.73
N TYR A 111 0.02 16.98 8.30
CA TYR A 111 -0.08 16.55 6.91
C TYR A 111 -1.52 16.19 6.58
N GLU A 112 -1.91 16.45 5.34
CA GLU A 112 -3.22 16.08 4.79
C GLU A 112 -2.99 15.20 3.56
N VAL A 113 -3.69 14.07 3.51
CA VAL A 113 -3.58 13.11 2.41
C VAL A 113 -4.96 12.58 2.04
N ILE A 114 -5.06 12.03 0.84
CA ILE A 114 -6.27 11.35 0.37
C ILE A 114 -6.30 9.98 1.03
N GLY A 115 -7.42 9.66 1.68
CA GLY A 115 -7.75 8.37 2.22
C GLY A 115 -8.79 7.66 1.36
N PHE A 116 -8.58 6.38 1.11
CA PHE A 116 -9.56 5.49 0.49
C PHE A 116 -9.90 4.37 1.50
N PRO A 117 -11.14 4.31 2.01
CA PRO A 117 -11.52 3.39 3.07
C PRO A 117 -11.60 1.95 2.58
N ASN A 118 -11.17 0.99 3.41
CA ASN A 118 -11.33 -0.44 3.15
C ASN A 118 -12.46 -1.08 3.97
N ALA A 119 -12.79 -2.35 3.70
CA ALA A 119 -13.90 -3.06 4.35
C ALA A 119 -13.73 -3.23 5.87
N SER A 120 -12.50 -3.30 6.36
CA SER A 120 -12.19 -3.43 7.79
C SER A 120 -12.04 -2.09 8.52
N GLY A 121 -12.37 -0.97 7.88
CA GLY A 121 -12.32 0.37 8.50
C GLY A 121 -10.93 1.02 8.54
N GLY A 122 -9.93 0.43 7.87
CA GLY A 122 -8.65 1.08 7.58
C GLY A 122 -8.70 1.92 6.31
N TYR A 123 -7.56 2.49 5.94
CA TYR A 123 -7.45 3.39 4.80
C TYR A 123 -6.17 3.14 3.99
N GLU A 124 -6.29 3.19 2.67
CA GLU A 124 -5.14 3.48 1.81
C GLU A 124 -4.91 4.99 1.73
N LEU A 125 -3.65 5.42 1.80
CA LEU A 125 -3.28 6.82 1.82
C LEU A 125 -2.46 7.21 0.60
N ARG A 126 -2.79 8.35 0.01
CA ARG A 126 -2.05 8.97 -1.09
C ARG A 126 -1.85 10.46 -0.82
N GLY A 127 -0.59 10.89 -0.77
CA GLY A 127 -0.27 12.31 -0.76
C GLY A 127 -0.29 12.91 -2.17
N ALA A 128 -0.34 14.23 -2.28
CA ALA A 128 -0.20 14.98 -3.53
C ALA A 128 1.24 14.92 -4.13
N GLY A 129 1.96 13.81 -3.92
CA GLY A 129 3.34 13.59 -4.33
C GLY A 129 3.70 12.11 -4.35
N LEU A 130 4.92 11.76 -3.93
CA LEU A 130 5.41 10.38 -3.93
C LEU A 130 4.90 9.53 -2.74
N PHE A 131 4.25 10.15 -1.75
CA PHE A 131 3.80 9.45 -0.55
C PHE A 131 2.67 8.44 -0.87
N LYS A 132 2.90 7.19 -0.48
CA LYS A 132 1.90 6.12 -0.35
C LYS A 132 1.97 5.58 1.08
N GLY A 133 0.84 5.21 1.66
CA GLY A 133 0.79 4.63 3.00
C GLY A 133 -0.55 3.98 3.30
N THR A 134 -0.72 3.49 4.53
CA THR A 134 -1.99 2.91 5.00
C THR A 134 -2.26 3.29 6.45
N LEU A 135 -3.55 3.42 6.81
CA LEU A 135 -4.02 3.29 8.19
C LEU A 135 -4.55 1.88 8.38
N ALA A 136 -4.06 1.20 9.42
CA ALA A 136 -4.52 -0.13 9.78
C ALA A 136 -6.00 -0.11 10.20
N PRO A 137 -6.72 -1.24 10.05
CA PRO A 137 -6.27 -2.53 9.48
C PRO A 137 -6.14 -2.49 7.94
N LYS A 138 -5.25 -3.31 7.38
CA LYS A 138 -5.17 -3.50 5.92
C LYS A 138 -6.22 -4.53 5.50
N ASP A 139 -6.98 -4.22 4.46
CA ASP A 139 -8.01 -5.09 3.92
C ASP A 139 -8.37 -4.65 2.49
N ILE A 140 -9.14 -5.45 1.76
CA ILE A 140 -9.68 -5.14 0.44
C ILE A 140 -10.82 -4.12 0.50
N THR A 141 -11.10 -3.46 -0.63
CA THR A 141 -12.27 -2.58 -0.76
C THR A 141 -13.23 -3.13 -1.82
N PRO A 142 -14.29 -3.84 -1.40
CA PRO A 142 -15.33 -4.31 -2.29
C PRO A 142 -16.27 -3.17 -2.69
N ILE A 143 -16.50 -2.97 -3.99
CA ILE A 143 -17.45 -1.99 -4.50
C ILE A 143 -18.52 -2.75 -5.31
N PHE A 144 -19.53 -3.23 -4.58
CA PHE A 144 -20.63 -4.01 -5.12
C PHE A 144 -21.98 -3.33 -4.85
N PRO A 145 -22.72 -2.92 -5.90
CA PRO A 145 -24.14 -2.66 -5.72
C PRO A 145 -24.93 -3.98 -5.49
N ASP A 146 -24.79 -4.99 -6.38
CA ASP A 146 -25.74 -6.12 -6.39
C ASP A 146 -25.15 -7.52 -6.75
N GLY A 147 -23.83 -7.72 -6.64
CA GLY A 147 -23.20 -9.06 -6.79
C GLY A 147 -23.20 -9.69 -8.20
N ARG A 148 -23.37 -8.93 -9.28
CA ARG A 148 -23.37 -9.45 -10.65
C ARG A 148 -21.95 -9.52 -11.23
N GLN A 149 -21.77 -10.26 -12.32
CA GLN A 149 -20.51 -10.36 -13.07
C GLN A 149 -20.64 -9.61 -14.41
N PRO A 150 -19.53 -9.08 -14.97
CA PRO A 150 -18.12 -9.25 -14.59
C PRO A 150 -17.61 -8.30 -13.48
N VAL A 151 -16.54 -8.72 -12.79
CA VAL A 151 -15.82 -7.96 -11.76
C VAL A 151 -14.49 -7.44 -12.33
N CYS A 152 -14.20 -6.16 -12.18
CA CYS A 152 -12.93 -5.52 -12.48
C CYS A 152 -12.05 -5.49 -11.23
N LEU A 153 -10.79 -5.93 -11.34
CA LEU A 153 -9.83 -5.96 -10.25
C LEU A 153 -8.78 -4.87 -10.45
N PHE A 154 -8.48 -4.09 -9.41
CA PHE A 154 -7.48 -3.03 -9.42
C PHE A 154 -6.45 -3.26 -8.32
N GLU A 155 -5.15 -3.04 -8.61
CA GLU A 155 -4.04 -3.18 -7.65
C GLU A 155 -4.03 -2.06 -6.60
N GLY A 156 -4.54 -0.89 -6.95
CA GLY A 156 -4.68 0.22 -6.02
C GLY A 156 -5.82 1.14 -6.40
N PHE A 157 -6.26 1.94 -5.44
CA PHE A 157 -7.45 2.78 -5.64
C PHE A 157 -7.27 3.83 -6.73
N MET A 158 -6.04 4.27 -7.03
CA MET A 158 -5.78 5.24 -8.11
C MET A 158 -6.15 4.70 -9.50
N ASP A 159 -5.93 3.40 -9.74
CA ASP A 159 -6.30 2.76 -11.01
C ASP A 159 -7.82 2.65 -11.12
N PHE A 160 -8.47 2.33 -10.01
CA PHE A 160 -9.94 2.36 -9.89
C PHE A 160 -10.51 3.76 -10.16
N LEU A 161 -9.94 4.83 -9.57
CA LEU A 161 -10.39 6.20 -9.83
C LEU A 161 -10.20 6.60 -11.30
N SER A 162 -9.12 6.14 -11.93
CA SER A 162 -8.86 6.39 -13.34
C SER A 162 -9.91 5.70 -14.21
N PHE A 163 -10.22 4.43 -13.92
CA PHE A 163 -11.30 3.69 -14.57
C PHE A 163 -12.66 4.37 -14.41
N LEU A 164 -13.00 4.81 -13.19
CA LEU A 164 -14.23 5.55 -12.93
C LEU A 164 -14.33 6.81 -13.79
N SER A 165 -13.22 7.52 -13.97
CA SER A 165 -13.19 8.77 -14.73
C SER A 165 -13.39 8.55 -16.24
N MET A 166 -12.99 7.40 -16.77
CA MET A 166 -13.09 7.08 -18.21
C MET A 166 -14.44 6.54 -18.65
N LYS A 167 -15.20 5.87 -17.77
CA LYS A 167 -16.39 5.08 -18.13
C LYS A 167 -17.67 5.91 -18.03
N GLU A 168 -18.41 6.23 -19.09
CA GLU A 168 -19.70 6.96 -18.96
C GLU A 168 -20.72 6.32 -18.00
N LYS A 169 -20.73 4.98 -17.89
CA LYS A 169 -21.53 4.23 -16.91
C LYS A 169 -20.69 3.12 -16.27
N VAL A 170 -20.68 3.05 -14.94
CA VAL A 170 -20.10 1.93 -14.19
C VAL A 170 -21.13 0.80 -14.18
N GLY A 171 -21.19 0.04 -15.27
CA GLY A 171 -22.03 -1.16 -15.38
C GLY A 171 -21.33 -2.44 -14.91
N SER A 172 -20.12 -2.32 -14.37
CA SER A 172 -19.25 -3.43 -13.98
C SER A 172 -18.91 -3.32 -12.48
N HIS A 173 -18.91 -4.44 -11.78
CA HIS A 173 -18.55 -4.49 -10.36
C HIS A 173 -17.03 -4.30 -10.21
N CYS A 174 -16.56 -3.64 -9.15
CA CYS A 174 -15.13 -3.33 -8.99
C CYS A 174 -14.62 -3.82 -7.63
N LEU A 175 -13.47 -4.48 -7.64
CA LEU A 175 -12.73 -4.85 -6.44
C LEU A 175 -11.40 -4.11 -6.49
N VAL A 176 -11.12 -3.32 -5.46
CA VAL A 176 -9.81 -2.71 -5.28
C VAL A 176 -9.06 -3.56 -4.27
N MET A 177 -8.04 -4.26 -4.75
CA MET A 177 -7.07 -4.91 -3.87
C MET A 177 -6.18 -3.83 -3.29
N VAL A 178 -5.91 -3.93 -1.99
CA VAL A 178 -4.93 -3.10 -1.33
C VAL A 178 -3.66 -3.92 -1.25
N LEU A 179 -2.97 -4.07 -2.38
CA LEU A 179 -1.65 -4.68 -2.43
C LEU A 179 -0.64 -3.54 -2.40
N LEU A 180 0.06 -3.39 -1.28
CA LEU A 180 1.34 -2.69 -1.31
C LEU A 180 2.44 -3.75 -1.27
N HIS A 181 3.23 -3.77 -2.34
CA HIS A 181 4.61 -4.25 -2.37
C HIS A 181 5.45 -3.57 -1.27
#